data_AF-A0AAN5YY36-F1
#
_entry.id   AF-A0AAN5YY36-F1
#
_cell.length_a   1.000
_cell.length_b   1.000
_cell.length_c   1.000
_cell.angle_alpha   90.00
_cell.angle_beta   90.00
_cell.angle_gamma   90.00
#
_symmetry.space_group_name_H-M   'P 1'
#
loop_
_entity.id
_entity.type
_entity.pdbx_description
1 polymer ?
#
loop_
_entity_poly.entity_id
_entity_poly.type
_entity_poly.pdbx_seq_one_letter_code
_entity_poly.pdbx_strand_id
1 'polypeptide(L)'
;MAPKSKKSGDTISSRLALVMKSGKVTLGYKSTIKTLRSGKAKLVLIAANAPPLRKSELEYYAMLAKTPVHHFSGNNYFSDGGKATREQP
;
A
#
# COMPACT_ATOMS: atom_id res chain seq x y z
N MET A 1 16.89 -3.40 -25.71
CA MET A 1 17.45 -2.49 -24.68
C MET A 1 16.29 -1.93 -23.86
N ALA A 2 16.00 -2.51 -22.68
CA ALA A 2 14.85 -2.09 -21.86
C ALA A 2 15.18 -0.77 -21.13
N PRO A 3 14.29 0.24 -21.13
CA PRO A 3 14.57 1.50 -20.45
C PRO A 3 14.57 1.28 -18.93
N LYS A 4 15.70 1.54 -18.28
CA LYS A 4 15.81 1.63 -16.82
C LYS A 4 14.85 2.72 -16.34
N SER A 5 13.85 2.31 -15.57
CA SER A 5 12.92 3.21 -14.87
C SER A 5 13.70 4.21 -14.02
N LYS A 6 13.53 5.50 -14.32
CA LYS A 6 14.15 6.61 -13.59
C LYS A 6 13.65 6.59 -12.14
N LYS A 7 14.61 6.59 -11.21
CA LYS A 7 14.44 6.55 -9.76
C LYS A 7 13.82 7.87 -9.28
N SER A 8 12.48 7.97 -9.29
CA SER A 8 11.72 9.05 -8.65
C SER A 8 11.61 8.81 -7.13
N GLY A 9 12.75 8.53 -6.48
CA GLY A 9 12.81 7.90 -5.15
C GLY A 9 12.41 8.78 -3.96
N ASP A 10 12.45 10.11 -4.10
CA ASP A 10 12.45 11.00 -2.93
C ASP A 10 11.16 11.82 -2.74
N THR A 11 10.23 11.80 -3.70
CA THR A 11 9.01 12.64 -3.64
C THR A 11 7.81 11.97 -2.97
N ILE A 12 7.67 10.64 -3.07
CA ILE A 12 6.53 9.93 -2.49
C ILE A 12 6.64 9.84 -0.97
N SER A 13 7.84 9.58 -0.44
CA SER A 13 8.07 9.44 1.01
C SER A 13 7.84 10.76 1.74
N SER A 14 8.28 11.88 1.15
CA SER A 14 8.06 13.23 1.66
C SER A 14 6.59 13.65 1.60
N ARG A 15 5.87 13.34 0.50
CA ARG A 15 4.41 13.53 0.41
C ARG A 15 3.65 12.65 1.41
N LEU A 16 4.10 11.41 1.62
CA LEU A 16 3.51 10.50 2.58
C LEU A 16 3.62 11.05 4.00
N ALA A 17 4.78 11.58 4.39
CA ALA A 17 4.97 12.20 5.71
C ALA A 17 3.97 13.34 5.95
N LEU A 18 3.73 14.18 4.95
CA LEU A 18 2.73 15.26 5.03
C LEU A 18 1.31 14.72 5.19
N VAL A 19 0.94 13.70 4.40
CA VAL A 19 -0.38 13.06 4.45
C VAL A 19 -0.59 12.33 5.78
N MET A 20 0.45 11.75 6.36
CA MET A 20 0.38 11.14 7.69
C MET A 20 0.23 12.19 8.80
N LYS A 21 0.81 13.39 8.64
CA LYS A 21 0.72 14.47 9.63
C LYS A 21 -0.63 15.18 9.65
N SER A 22 -1.20 15.47 8.50
CA SER A 22 -2.39 16.34 8.39
C SER A 22 -3.52 15.76 7.53
N GLY A 23 -3.29 14.64 6.86
CA GLY A 23 -4.25 14.01 5.96
C GLY A 23 -5.17 13.00 6.66
N LYS A 24 -6.24 12.63 5.97
CA LYS A 24 -7.10 11.51 6.38
C LYS A 24 -6.54 10.22 5.79
N VAL A 25 -6.03 9.35 6.66
CA VAL A 25 -5.44 8.07 6.26
C VAL A 25 -6.17 6.93 6.94
N THR A 26 -6.32 5.82 6.23
CA THR A 26 -6.77 4.55 6.78
C THR A 26 -5.64 3.55 6.64
N LEU A 27 -5.17 3.01 7.77
CA LEU A 27 -4.16 1.94 7.80
C LEU A 27 -4.80 0.62 8.22
N GLY A 28 -4.25 -0.47 7.70
CA GLY A 28 -4.68 -1.83 8.00
C GLY A 28 -5.57 -2.44 6.93
N TYR A 29 -5.50 -3.76 6.79
CA TYR A 29 -6.14 -4.46 5.68
C TYR A 29 -7.68 -4.33 5.66
N LYS A 30 -8.33 -4.70 6.77
CA LYS A 30 -9.80 -4.73 6.88
C LYS A 30 -10.43 -3.35 6.71
N SER A 31 -9.81 -2.34 7.32
CA SER A 31 -10.25 -0.95 7.26
C SER A 31 -10.07 -0.38 5.86
N THR A 32 -8.95 -0.67 5.18
CA THR A 32 -8.73 -0.24 3.79
C THR A 32 -9.79 -0.83 2.85
N ILE A 33 -10.13 -2.12 2.95
CA ILE A 33 -11.22 -2.71 2.15
C ILE A 33 -12.55 -1.99 2.41
N LYS A 34 -12.89 -1.70 3.66
CA LYS A 34 -14.13 -0.97 4.00
C LYS A 34 -14.14 0.43 3.37
N THR A 35 -13.01 1.13 3.39
CA THR A 35 -12.86 2.47 2.81
C THR A 35 -12.94 2.43 1.27
N LEU A 36 -12.35 1.42 0.63
CA LEU A 36 -12.49 1.20 -0.82
C LEU A 36 -13.94 0.92 -1.22
N ARG A 37 -14.61 0.01 -0.52
CA ARG A 37 -16.03 -0.32 -0.78
C ARG A 37 -16.96 0.88 -0.58
N SER A 38 -16.58 1.80 0.30
CA SER A 38 -17.34 3.04 0.54
C SER A 38 -17.06 4.13 -0.51
N GLY A 39 -16.14 3.90 -1.47
CA GLY A 39 -15.73 4.90 -2.47
C GLY A 39 -14.99 6.11 -1.88
N LYS A 40 -14.52 6.03 -0.63
CA LYS A 40 -13.85 7.15 0.06
C LYS A 40 -12.34 7.15 -0.18
N ALA A 41 -11.78 6.02 -0.62
CA ALA A 41 -10.36 5.89 -0.93
C ALA A 41 -10.04 6.65 -2.23
N LYS A 42 -9.03 7.52 -2.18
CA LYS A 42 -8.53 8.26 -3.36
C LYS A 42 -7.19 7.74 -3.88
N LEU A 43 -6.46 7.00 -3.05
CA LEU A 43 -5.18 6.39 -3.36
C LEU A 43 -4.99 5.18 -2.44
N VAL A 44 -4.47 4.08 -2.99
CA VAL A 44 -4.08 2.89 -2.22
C VAL A 44 -2.58 2.72 -2.31
N LEU A 45 -1.92 2.57 -1.16
CA LEU A 45 -0.50 2.29 -1.06
C LEU A 45 -0.31 0.85 -0.58
N ILE A 46 0.44 0.07 -1.36
CA ILE A 46 0.72 -1.34 -1.06
C ILE A 46 2.21 -1.48 -0.79
N ALA A 47 2.58 -1.92 0.40
CA ALA A 47 3.99 -2.14 0.70
C ALA A 47 4.55 -3.38 -0.01
N ALA A 48 5.85 -3.35 -0.27
CA ALA A 48 6.57 -4.44 -0.91
C ALA A 48 6.50 -5.76 -0.12
N ASN A 49 6.42 -5.71 1.21
CA ASN A 49 6.39 -6.90 2.07
C ASN A 49 5.01 -7.55 2.24
N ALA A 50 3.92 -6.97 1.69
CA ALA A 50 2.60 -7.56 1.84
C ALA A 50 2.50 -8.94 1.14
N PRO A 51 1.82 -9.94 1.74
CA PRO A 51 1.65 -11.26 1.11
C PRO A 51 0.98 -11.15 -0.27
N PRO A 52 1.39 -11.96 -1.26
CA PRO A 52 0.93 -11.83 -2.64
C PRO A 52 -0.60 -11.94 -2.76
N LEU A 53 -1.23 -12.87 -2.02
CA LEU A 53 -2.69 -13.01 -1.99
C LEU A 53 -3.40 -11.72 -1.57
N ARG A 54 -2.85 -11.03 -0.55
CA ARG A 54 -3.41 -9.78 -0.03
C ARG A 54 -3.20 -8.61 -0.99
N LYS A 55 -2.09 -8.61 -1.75
CA LYS A 55 -1.84 -7.62 -2.80
C LYS A 55 -2.87 -7.77 -3.92
N SER A 56 -3.04 -8.98 -4.45
CA SER A 56 -4.00 -9.27 -5.52
C SER A 56 -5.44 -8.92 -5.10
N GLU A 57 -5.84 -9.24 -3.87
CA GLU A 57 -7.17 -8.88 -3.38
C GLU A 57 -7.35 -7.36 -3.28
N LEU A 58 -6.35 -6.64 -2.78
CA LEU A 58 -6.42 -5.18 -2.64
C LEU A 58 -6.40 -4.46 -3.99
N GLU A 59 -5.59 -4.93 -4.95
CA GLU A 59 -5.57 -4.46 -6.33
C GLU A 59 -6.91 -4.69 -7.02
N TYR A 60 -7.52 -5.86 -6.83
CA TYR A 60 -8.84 -6.17 -7.37
C TYR A 60 -9.92 -5.19 -6.87
N TYR A 61 -9.99 -4.97 -5.55
CA TYR A 61 -10.93 -3.99 -5.01
C TYR A 61 -10.63 -2.56 -5.49
N ALA A 62 -9.36 -2.20 -5.63
CA ALA A 62 -8.97 -0.88 -6.12
C ALA A 62 -9.38 -0.67 -7.58
N MET A 63 -9.26 -1.70 -8.42
CA MET A 63 -9.75 -1.67 -9.79
C MET A 63 -11.27 -1.47 -9.84
N LEU A 64 -12.04 -2.21 -9.04
CA LEU A 64 -13.50 -2.04 -8.95
C LEU A 64 -13.88 -0.63 -8.49
N ALA A 65 -13.15 -0.08 -7.52
CA ALA A 65 -13.35 1.27 -7.00
C ALA A 65 -12.74 2.37 -7.88
N LYS A 66 -12.13 2.03 -9.03
CA LYS A 66 -11.39 2.95 -9.91
C LYS A 66 -10.38 3.82 -9.17
N THR A 67 -9.76 3.26 -8.12
CA THR A 67 -8.81 3.96 -7.25
C THR A 67 -7.38 3.65 -7.70
N PRO A 68 -6.50 4.65 -7.86
CA PRO A 68 -5.11 4.40 -8.24
C PRO A 68 -4.38 3.63 -7.14
N VAL A 69 -3.55 2.67 -7.56
CA VAL A 69 -2.71 1.84 -6.68
C VAL A 69 -1.25 2.20 -6.91
N HIS A 70 -0.53 2.47 -5.83
CA HIS A 70 0.91 2.68 -5.86
C HIS A 70 1.63 1.63 -5.00
N HIS A 71 2.54 0.90 -5.65
CA HIS A 71 3.41 -0.05 -4.95
C HIS A 71 4.55 0.74 -4.30
N PHE A 72 4.59 0.72 -2.98
CA PHE A 72 5.61 1.38 -2.19
C PHE A 72 6.71 0.38 -1.81
N SER A 73 7.95 0.75 -2.11
CA SER A 73 9.12 -0.10 -1.84
C SER A 73 9.51 -0.17 -0.36
N GLY A 74 8.89 0.63 0.52
CA GLY A 74 9.18 0.59 1.95
C GLY A 74 8.48 -0.57 2.67
N ASN A 75 9.01 -0.90 3.85
CA ASN A 75 8.50 -1.96 4.70
C ASN A 75 7.32 -1.44 5.55
N ASN A 76 6.27 -2.24 5.70
CA ASN A 76 5.27 -1.99 6.74
C ASN A 76 5.88 -2.38 8.09
N TYR A 77 6.52 -1.47 8.81
CA TYR A 77 6.79 -1.68 10.24
C TYR A 77 5.49 -1.41 11.02
N PHE A 78 4.50 -2.29 10.82
CA PHE A 78 3.27 -2.29 11.61
C PHE A 78 3.52 -3.26 12.77
N SER A 79 3.94 -2.70 13.90
CA SER A 79 4.02 -3.42 15.17
C SER A 79 2.60 -3.71 15.68
N ASP A 80 1.96 -4.70 15.08
CA ASP A 80 0.80 -5.39 15.64
C ASP A 80 1.13 -6.88 15.59
N GLY A 81 1.24 -7.48 16.78
CA GLY A 81 1.94 -8.74 17.02
C GLY A 81 1.56 -9.88 16.06
N GLY A 82 2.55 -10.40 15.36
CA GLY A 82 2.39 -11.56 14.49
C GLY A 82 3.71 -11.87 13.83
N LYS A 83 4.43 -12.83 14.42
CA LYS A 83 5.74 -13.33 13.98
C LYS A 83 5.79 -13.44 12.45
N ALA A 84 6.79 -12.81 11.84
CA ALA A 84 7.30 -13.21 10.55
C ALA A 84 7.95 -14.59 10.74
N THR A 85 7.14 -15.66 10.78
CA THR A 85 7.66 -17.01 10.59
C THR A 85 8.13 -17.09 9.14
N ARG A 86 9.43 -16.91 9.01
CA ARG A 86 10.23 -17.31 7.86
C ARG A 86 9.95 -18.78 7.60
N GLU A 87 9.11 -19.05 6.61
CA GLU A 87 9.00 -20.36 5.97
C GLU A 87 9.13 -20.17 4.47
N GLN A 88 10.35 -20.34 3.97
CA GLN A 88 10.62 -20.98 2.69
C GLN A 88 11.86 -21.87 2.87
N PRO A 89 11.88 -23.03 2.18
CA PRO A 89 12.70 -24.20 2.51
C PRO A 89 14.21 -23.97 2.46
#